data_AF-A0A1W1X0E5-F1
#
_entry.id   AF-A0A1W1X0E5-F1
#
_cell.length_a   1.000
_cell.length_b   1.000
_cell.length_c   1.000
_cell.angle_alpha   90.00
_cell.angle_beta   90.00
_cell.angle_gamma   90.00
#
_symmetry.space_group_name_H-M   'P 1'
#
loop_
_entity.id
_entity.type
_entity.pdbx_description
1 polymer ?
#
loop_
_entity_poly.entity_id
_entity_poly.type
_entity_poly.pdbx_seq_one_letter_code
_entity_poly.pdbx_strand_id
1 'polypeptide(L)' 'MSGIREVIKYSNLDYYNVLKLPLDTFMMMRKNAFIEQCMRTEEGQKYLKDCKRFEQTEPDYDAIKRFQDRHKK' A
#
# COMPACT_ATOMS: atom_id res chain seq x y z
N MET A 1 -13.32 11.45 -2.95
CA MET A 1 -12.05 12.13 -2.56
C MET A 1 -11.42 12.69 -3.83
N SER A 2 -10.92 13.93 -3.81
CA SER A 2 -10.24 14.51 -4.99
C SER A 2 -8.78 14.07 -4.98
N GLY A 3 -8.33 13.37 -6.02
CA GLY A 3 -6.95 12.85 -6.10
C GLY A 3 -5.87 13.94 -6.00
N ILE A 4 -6.19 15.17 -6.42
CA ILE A 4 -5.28 16.33 -6.27
C ILE A 4 -5.04 16.63 -4.79
N ARG A 5 -6.07 16.54 -3.95
CA ARG A 5 -5.96 16.79 -2.51
C ARG A 5 -5.09 15.75 -1.81
N GLU A 6 -5.17 14.50 -2.25
CA GLU A 6 -4.34 13.41 -1.75
C GLU A 6 -2.86 13.67 -2.05
N VAL A 7 -2.54 14.05 -3.28
CA VAL A 7 -1.17 14.37 -3.71
C VAL A 7 -0.62 15.60 -2.98
N ILE A 8 -1.44 16.65 -2.78
CA ILE A 8 -1.04 17.83 -1.98
C ILE A 8 -0.67 17.41 -0.56
N LYS A 9 -1.52 16.62 0.11
CA LYS A 9 -1.27 16.16 1.49
C LYS A 9 -0.03 15.28 1.60
N TYR A 10 0.28 14.50 0.58
CA TYR A 10 1.42 13.59 0.55
C TYR A 10 2.74 14.31 0.23
N SER A 11 2.73 15.18 -0.78
CA SER A 11 3.94 15.82 -1.33
C SER A 11 4.26 17.19 -0.73
N ASN A 12 3.32 17.80 0.01
CA ASN A 12 3.38 19.19 0.49
C ASN A 12 3.55 20.23 -0.64
N LEU A 13 3.23 19.88 -1.88
CA LEU A 13 3.16 20.81 -3.01
C LEU A 13 1.86 21.61 -2.97
N ASP A 14 1.88 22.84 -3.49
CA ASP A 14 0.67 23.62 -3.70
C ASP A 14 -0.13 23.12 -4.91
N TYR A 15 -1.39 23.57 -4.98
CA TYR A 15 -2.33 23.15 -6.01
C TYR A 15 -1.81 23.37 -7.44
N TYR A 16 -1.13 24.50 -7.70
CA TYR A 16 -0.66 24.82 -9.05
C TYR A 16 0.52 23.95 -9.48
N ASN A 17 1.44 23.63 -8.56
CA ASN A 17 2.54 22.71 -8.88
C ASN A 17 2.04 21.28 -9.09
N VAL A 18 1.03 20.83 -8.34
CA VAL A 18 0.44 19.50 -8.56
C VAL A 18 -0.22 19.39 -9.94
N LEU A 19 -0.87 20.45 -10.43
CA LEU A 19 -1.45 20.47 -11.78
C LEU A 19 -0.41 20.46 -12.91
N LYS A 20 0.82 20.89 -12.62
CA LYS A 20 1.94 20.89 -13.58
C LYS A 20 2.74 19.59 -13.56
N LEU A 21 2.45 18.67 -12.64
CA LEU A 21 3.17 17.41 -12.57
C LEU A 21 2.94 16.57 -13.84
N PRO A 22 3.99 15.91 -14.35
CA PRO A 22 3.84 14.83 -15.31
C PRO A 22 2.85 13.76 -14.81
N LEU A 23 2.07 13.20 -15.72
CA LEU A 23 0.97 12.27 -15.38
C LEU A 23 1.46 11.04 -14.59
N ASP A 24 2.58 10.48 -15.01
CA ASP A 24 3.26 9.34 -14.37
C ASP A 24 3.66 9.67 -12.92
N THR A 25 4.24 10.85 -12.71
CA THR A 25 4.64 11.33 -11.38
C THR A 25 3.43 11.56 -10.49
N PHE A 26 2.38 12.19 -11.02
CA PHE A 26 1.13 12.39 -10.31
C PHE A 26 0.48 11.07 -9.89
N MET A 27 0.41 10.09 -10.80
CA MET A 27 -0.13 8.76 -10.52
C MET A 27 0.69 8.02 -9.47
N MET A 28 2.03 8.09 -9.54
CA MET A 28 2.92 7.48 -8.55
C MET A 28 2.71 8.09 -7.16
N MET A 29 2.71 9.43 -7.06
CA MET A 29 2.47 10.13 -5.80
C MET A 29 1.11 9.79 -5.20
N ARG A 30 0.07 9.74 -6.03
CA ARG A 30 -1.27 9.37 -5.59
C ARG A 30 -1.33 7.93 -5.07
N LYS A 31 -0.69 6.97 -5.74
CA LYS A 31 -0.59 5.58 -5.28
C LYS A 31 0.06 5.51 -3.90
N ASN A 32 1.18 6.20 -3.73
CA ASN A 32 1.90 6.21 -2.46
C ASN A 32 1.09 6.88 -1.34
N ALA A 33 0.41 7.99 -1.65
CA ALA A 33 -0.49 8.65 -0.72
C ALA A 33 -1.61 7.72 -0.22
N PHE A 34 -2.18 6.91 -1.12
CA PHE A 34 -3.19 5.91 -0.75
C PHE A 34 -2.62 4.81 0.15
N ILE A 35 -1.45 4.26 -0.18
CA ILE A 35 -0.79 3.25 0.64
C ILE A 35 -0.50 3.80 2.04
N GLU A 36 0.02 5.04 2.14
CA GLU A 36 0.30 5.67 3.41
C GLU A 36 -0.97 5.84 4.26
N GLN A 37 -2.09 6.22 3.64
CA GLN A 37 -3.38 6.29 4.34
C GLN A 37 -3.83 4.92 4.86
N CYS A 38 -3.71 3.87 4.06
CA CYS A 38 -4.02 2.51 4.50
C CYS A 38 -3.12 2.06 5.66
N MET A 39 -1.85 2.44 5.68
CA MET A 39 -0.94 2.08 6.77
C MET A 39 -1.30 2.71 8.12
N ARG A 40 -2.07 3.81 8.14
CA ARG A 40 -2.42 4.54 9.37
C ARG A 40 -3.55 3.91 10.18
N THR A 41 -4.38 3.06 9.56
CA THR A 41 -5.54 2.44 10.22
C THR A 41 -5.39 0.92 10.26
N GLU A 42 -5.95 0.28 11.29
CA GLU A 42 -5.92 -1.19 11.38
C GLU A 42 -6.66 -1.85 10.22
N GLU A 43 -7.80 -1.30 9.82
CA GLU A 43 -8.57 -1.75 8.66
C GLU A 43 -7.79 -1.62 7.35
N GLY A 44 -7.06 -0.50 7.17
CA GLY A 44 -6.23 -0.29 5.99
C GLY A 44 -5.02 -1.20 5.95
N GLN A 45 -4.38 -1.45 7.10
CA GLN A 45 -3.30 -2.43 7.21
C GLN A 45 -3.80 -3.85 6.90
N LYS A 46 -5.01 -4.20 7.36
CA LYS A 46 -5.64 -5.48 7.03
C LYS A 46 -5.91 -5.58 5.53
N TYR A 47 -6.45 -4.53 4.92
CA TYR A 47 -6.66 -4.46 3.46
C TYR A 47 -5.36 -4.71 2.69
N LEU A 48 -4.25 -4.05 3.06
CA LEU A 48 -2.96 -4.25 2.41
C LEU A 48 -2.41 -5.68 2.60
N LYS A 49 -2.62 -6.29 3.77
CA LYS A 49 -2.26 -7.69 4.03
C LYS A 49 -3.08 -8.64 3.16
N ASP A 50 -4.37 -8.37 3.00
CA ASP A 50 -5.26 -9.16 2.15
C ASP A 50 -4.86 -9.05 0.67
N CYS A 51 -4.56 -7.84 0.19
CA CYS A 51 -4.01 -7.63 -1.16
C CYS A 51 -2.73 -8.48 -1.36
N LYS A 52 -1.78 -8.39 -0.44
CA LYS A 52 -0.54 -9.18 -0.50
C LYS A 52 -0.82 -10.68 -0.51
N ARG A 53 -1.78 -11.15 0.29
CA ARG A 53 -2.20 -12.56 0.32
C ARG A 53 -2.82 -12.99 -1.01
N PHE A 54 -3.63 -12.15 -1.64
CA PHE A 54 -4.25 -12.46 -2.93
C PHE A 54 -3.26 -12.44 -4.10
N GLU A 55 -2.19 -11.63 -4.01
CA GLU A 55 -1.09 -11.63 -4.97
C GLU A 55 -0.20 -12.88 -4.88
N GLN A 56 -0.27 -13.64 -3.79
CA GLN A 56 0.49 -14.89 -3.66
C GLN A 56 -0.08 -15.97 -4.58
N THR A 57 0.69 -16.34 -5.60
CA THR A 57 0.36 -17.43 -6.53
C THR A 57 0.94 -18.78 -6.11
N GLU A 58 1.93 -18.78 -5.22
CA GLU A 58 2.62 -19.99 -4.75
C GLU A 58 2.41 -20.23 -3.25
N PRO A 59 2.45 -21.50 -2.79
CA PRO A 59 2.37 -21.83 -1.38
C PRO A 59 3.55 -21.25 -0.58
N ASP A 60 3.27 -20.71 0.60
CA ASP A 60 4.30 -20.29 1.55
C ASP A 60 4.93 -21.51 2.25
N TYR A 61 5.94 -22.10 1.62
CA TYR A 61 6.65 -23.29 2.13
C TYR A 61 7.31 -23.06 3.50
N ASP A 62 7.76 -21.83 3.77
CA ASP A 62 8.36 -21.47 5.06
C ASP A 62 7.32 -21.51 6.18
N ALA A 63 6.12 -20.98 5.92
CA ALA A 63 5.01 -21.06 6.86
C ALA A 63 4.61 -22.52 7.14
N ILE A 64 4.58 -23.36 6.11
CA ILE A 64 4.28 -24.80 6.23
C ILE A 64 5.33 -25.49 7.11
N LYS A 65 6.63 -25.24 6.87
CA LYS A 65 7.72 -25.83 7.65
C LYS A 65 7.66 -25.41 9.13
N ARG A 66 7.45 -24.12 9.40
CA ARG A 66 7.27 -23.60 10.77
C ARG A 66 6.05 -24.20 11.46
N PHE A 67 4.98 -24.49 10.73
CA PHE A 67 3.80 -25.19 11.28
C PHE A 67 4.15 -26.62 11.71
N GLN A 68 4.86 -27.37 10.88
CA GLN A 68 5.28 -28.74 11.19
C GLN A 68 6.24 -28.80 12.38
N ASP A 69 7.20 -27.87 12.46
CA ASP A 69 8.19 -27.86 13.54
C ASP A 69 7.57 -27.54 14.92
N ARG A 70 6.44 -26.82 14.97
CA ARG A 70 5.69 -26.58 16.22
C ARG A 70 5.13 -27.85 16.85
N HIS A 71 4.78 -28.86 16.04
CA HIS A 71 4.21 -30.12 16.50
C HIS A 71 5.27 -31.20 16.78
N LYS A 72 6.55 -30.92 16.51
CA LYS A 72 7.68 -31.82 16.82
C LYS A 72 8.26 -31.60 18.23
N LYS A 73 7.77 -30.61 18.98
CA LYS A 73 8.03 -30.43 20.42
C LYS A 73 6.92 -31.06 21.22
#